data_AF-A0A5J4S3M4-F1
#
_entry.id   AF-A0A5J4S3M4-F1
#
_cell.length_a   1.000
_cell.length_b   1.000
_cell.length_c   1.000
_cell.angle_alpha   90.00
_cell.angle_beta   90.00
_cell.angle_gamma   90.00
#
_symmetry.space_group_name_H-M   'P 1'
#
loop_
_entity.id
_entity.type
_entity.pdbx_description
1 polymer ?
#
loop_
_entity_poly.entity_id
_entity_poly.type
_entity_poly.pdbx_seq_one_letter_code
_entity_poly.pdbx_strand_id
1 'polypeptide(L)'
;MVNQNDIVKVDIDDSFFSKGLEYALISWTSTFNRMGKPNPYSRLQKIILGIIAEKAFEGFLTKNNIDYETNGKTKWYEIDRYDIGIGGFAIDVKANFLDLNSPFIRSKQQNHLFDNKESWFLKCHALVPLDQFNPGKNKR
;
A
#
# COMPACT_ATOMS: atom_id res chain seq x y z
N MET A 1 8.08 -16.01 -9.57
CA MET A 1 6.82 -16.28 -8.82
C MET A 1 7.11 -15.97 -7.37
N VAL A 2 6.24 -15.21 -6.70
CA VAL A 2 6.44 -14.80 -5.29
C VAL A 2 6.30 -16.01 -4.37
N ASN A 3 7.14 -16.11 -3.34
CA ASN A 3 7.14 -17.15 -2.32
C ASN A 3 7.11 -16.54 -0.90
N GLN A 4 7.09 -17.38 0.14
CA GLN A 4 6.96 -16.90 1.52
C GLN A 4 8.12 -16.00 1.95
N ASN A 5 9.33 -16.25 1.46
CA ASN A 5 10.51 -15.46 1.80
C ASN A 5 10.50 -14.08 1.16
N ASP A 6 9.64 -13.86 0.15
CA ASP A 6 9.45 -12.56 -0.48
C ASP A 6 8.48 -11.67 0.33
N ILE A 7 7.80 -12.23 1.35
CA ILE A 7 6.90 -11.48 2.24
C ILE A 7 7.72 -10.87 3.37
N VAL A 8 7.81 -9.54 3.36
CA VAL A 8 8.50 -8.77 4.40
C VAL A 8 7.50 -8.27 5.44
N LYS A 9 7.86 -8.39 6.71
CA LYS A 9 7.15 -7.75 7.83
C LYS A 9 7.89 -6.49 8.24
N VAL A 10 7.18 -5.39 8.32
CA VAL A 10 7.71 -4.09 8.75
C VAL A 10 6.86 -3.60 9.90
N ASP A 11 7.52 -3.25 11.00
CA ASP A 11 6.85 -2.58 12.11
C ASP A 11 6.55 -1.12 11.73
N ILE A 12 5.36 -0.67 12.07
CA ILE A 12 4.91 0.70 11.77
C ILE A 12 5.35 1.60 12.93
N ASP A 13 5.98 2.71 12.58
CA ASP A 13 6.33 3.78 13.51
C ASP A 13 5.16 4.78 13.63
N ASP A 14 4.86 5.24 14.85
CA ASP A 14 3.79 6.22 15.10
C ASP A 14 3.97 7.52 14.30
N SER A 15 5.22 7.89 13.98
CA SER A 15 5.53 9.04 13.13
C SER A 15 4.98 8.90 11.70
N PHE A 16 4.79 7.67 11.20
CA PHE A 16 4.19 7.43 9.90
C PHE A 16 2.70 7.76 9.91
N PHE A 17 2.02 7.44 11.02
CA PHE A 17 0.62 7.81 11.22
C PHE A 17 0.46 9.33 11.28
N SER A 18 1.29 10.02 12.07
CA SER A 18 1.23 11.49 12.19
C SER A 18 1.43 12.18 10.84
N LYS A 19 2.43 11.75 10.06
CA LYS A 19 2.65 12.26 8.69
C LYS A 19 1.47 11.98 7.76
N GLY A 20 0.91 10.77 7.85
CA GLY A 20 -0.28 10.40 7.09
C GLY A 20 -1.49 11.26 7.43
N LEU A 21 -1.69 11.57 8.72
CA LEU A 21 -2.77 12.43 9.18
C LEU A 21 -2.58 13.87 8.69
N GLU A 22 -1.39 14.43 8.86
CA GLU A 22 -1.06 15.79 8.36
C GLU A 22 -1.33 15.91 6.86
N TYR A 23 -0.86 14.95 6.06
CA TYR A 23 -1.10 14.93 4.63
C TYR A 23 -2.58 14.75 4.29
N ALA A 24 -3.29 13.87 5.00
CA ALA A 24 -4.71 13.64 4.77
C ALA A 24 -5.54 14.90 5.05
N LEU A 25 -5.23 15.64 6.12
CA LEU A 25 -5.94 16.88 6.48
C LEU A 25 -5.83 17.96 5.41
N ILE A 26 -4.71 18.05 4.68
CA ILE A 26 -4.53 19.03 3.60
C ILE A 26 -5.05 18.55 2.24
N SER A 27 -5.02 17.25 1.97
CA SER A 27 -5.26 16.70 0.61
C SER A 27 -6.67 16.15 0.40
N TRP A 28 -7.41 15.85 1.47
CA TRP A 28 -8.65 15.07 1.34
C TRP A 28 -9.71 15.76 0.47
N THR A 29 -9.79 17.08 0.46
CA THR A 29 -10.74 17.84 -0.37
C THR A 29 -10.47 17.68 -1.87
N SER A 30 -9.23 17.34 -2.24
CA SER A 30 -8.74 17.29 -3.63
C SER A 30 -8.61 15.87 -4.17
N THR A 31 -8.68 14.86 -3.30
CA THR A 31 -8.81 13.47 -3.74
C THR A 31 -10.17 13.27 -4.42
N PHE A 32 -10.21 13.31 -5.75
CA PHE A 32 -11.46 13.22 -6.52
C PHE A 32 -12.30 12.01 -6.08
N ASN A 33 -13.61 12.21 -5.95
CA ASN A 33 -14.56 11.26 -5.39
C ASN A 33 -14.80 10.07 -6.36
N ARG A 34 -13.80 9.20 -6.55
CA ARG A 34 -13.87 8.12 -7.56
C ARG A 34 -14.96 7.07 -7.29
N MET A 35 -15.58 7.05 -6.10
CA MET A 35 -16.47 5.96 -5.67
C MET A 35 -17.63 6.40 -4.76
N GLY A 36 -18.00 7.68 -4.76
CA GLY A 36 -19.25 8.13 -4.09
C GLY A 36 -19.37 7.84 -2.60
N LYS A 37 -18.26 7.68 -1.84
CA LYS A 37 -18.31 7.53 -0.39
C LYS A 37 -18.33 8.92 0.25
N PRO A 38 -19.48 9.40 0.78
CA PRO A 38 -19.60 10.77 1.25
C PRO A 38 -18.85 11.02 2.56
N ASN A 39 -18.50 9.98 3.32
CA ASN A 39 -17.91 10.12 4.65
C ASN A 39 -16.45 10.63 4.59
N PRO A 40 -16.15 11.85 5.06
CA PRO A 40 -14.80 12.40 5.11
C PRO A 40 -13.83 11.53 5.93
N TYR A 41 -14.29 10.91 7.01
CA TYR A 41 -13.43 10.08 7.86
C TYR A 41 -12.92 8.84 7.13
N SER A 42 -13.77 8.17 6.34
CA SER A 42 -13.34 7.03 5.53
C SER A 42 -12.33 7.43 4.46
N ARG A 43 -12.40 8.67 3.95
CA ARG A 43 -11.44 9.20 2.98
C ARG A 43 -10.10 9.48 3.67
N LEU A 44 -10.12 10.18 4.80
CA LEU A 44 -8.94 10.43 5.62
C LEU A 44 -8.24 9.12 5.97
N GLN A 45 -8.98 8.11 6.45
CA GLN A 45 -8.44 6.78 6.78
C GLN A 45 -7.74 6.12 5.58
N LYS A 46 -8.29 6.25 4.38
CA LYS A 46 -7.68 5.67 3.17
C LYS A 46 -6.42 6.41 2.74
N ILE A 47 -6.39 7.73 2.85
CA ILE A 47 -5.19 8.53 2.57
C ILE A 47 -4.10 8.19 3.59
N ILE A 48 -4.43 8.18 4.88
CA ILE A 48 -3.51 7.81 5.97
C ILE A 48 -2.93 6.41 5.72
N LEU A 49 -3.78 5.43 5.36
CA LEU A 49 -3.34 4.06 5.05
C LEU A 49 -2.31 4.02 3.91
N GLY A 50 -2.52 4.79 2.84
CA GLY A 50 -1.59 4.87 1.72
C GLY A 50 -0.24 5.43 2.16
N ILE A 51 -0.25 6.58 2.83
CA ILE A 51 0.97 7.24 3.30
C ILE A 51 1.75 6.38 4.30
N ILE A 52 1.08 5.68 5.22
CA ILE A 52 1.75 4.76 6.14
C ILE A 52 2.47 3.64 5.37
N ALA A 53 1.83 3.05 4.36
CA ALA A 53 2.44 1.99 3.57
C ALA A 53 3.65 2.48 2.77
N GLU A 54 3.56 3.66 2.14
CA GLU A 54 4.69 4.29 1.46
C GLU A 54 5.85 4.54 2.42
N LYS A 55 5.59 5.12 3.59
CA LYS A 55 6.64 5.41 4.58
C LYS A 55 7.26 4.16 5.18
N ALA A 56 6.45 3.13 5.43
CA ALA A 56 6.97 1.83 5.85
C ALA A 56 7.90 1.22 4.78
N PHE A 57 7.53 1.35 3.50
CA PHE A 57 8.37 0.86 2.41
C PHE A 57 9.67 1.69 2.25
N GLU A 58 9.60 3.02 2.29
CA GLU A 58 10.79 3.91 2.33
C GLU A 58 11.72 3.54 3.51
N GLY A 59 11.16 3.32 4.70
CA GLY A 59 11.90 2.90 5.89
C GLY A 59 12.57 1.54 5.72
N PHE A 60 11.88 0.58 5.09
CA PHE A 60 12.45 -0.72 4.74
C PHE A 60 13.65 -0.57 3.78
N LEU A 61 13.52 0.22 2.72
CA LEU A 61 14.59 0.44 1.74
C LEU A 61 15.81 1.08 2.41
N THR A 62 15.58 2.12 3.23
CA THR A 62 16.63 2.81 3.98
C THR A 62 17.36 1.85 4.92
N LYS A 63 16.64 1.05 5.70
CA LYS A 63 17.22 0.10 6.65
C LYS A 63 18.09 -0.97 5.97
N ASN A 64 17.77 -1.32 4.72
CA ASN A 64 18.50 -2.32 3.94
C ASN A 64 19.53 -1.73 2.98
N ASN A 65 19.80 -0.41 3.04
CA ASN A 65 20.71 0.29 2.15
C ASN A 65 20.38 0.09 0.66
N ILE A 66 19.08 0.12 0.33
CA ILE A 66 18.61 0.05 -1.06
C ILE A 66 18.39 1.46 -1.57
N ASP A 67 19.11 1.84 -2.63
CA ASP A 67 18.95 3.15 -3.25
C ASP A 67 17.57 3.32 -3.88
N TYR A 68 16.90 4.42 -3.54
CA TYR A 68 15.59 4.78 -4.07
C TYR A 68 15.44 6.30 -4.21
N GLU A 69 14.45 6.72 -4.98
CA GLU A 69 14.10 8.12 -5.16
C GLU A 69 12.59 8.33 -5.14
N THR A 70 12.16 9.57 -4.87
CA THR A 70 10.73 9.96 -4.73
C THR A 70 10.36 11.13 -5.63
N ASN A 71 11.08 11.36 -6.73
CA ASN A 71 10.88 12.46 -7.67
C ASN A 71 9.57 12.32 -8.48
N GLY A 72 8.96 11.13 -8.47
CA GLY A 72 7.64 10.88 -9.05
C GLY A 72 6.48 11.40 -8.23
N LYS A 73 6.70 11.69 -6.93
CA LYS A 73 5.71 12.29 -6.04
C LYS A 73 5.50 13.75 -6.41
N THR A 74 4.27 14.11 -6.67
CA THR A 74 3.87 15.47 -7.00
C THR A 74 3.07 16.08 -5.85
N LYS A 75 2.74 17.36 -5.95
CA LYS A 75 1.89 17.97 -4.94
C LYS A 75 0.48 17.38 -5.01
N TRP A 76 -0.28 17.46 -3.93
CA TRP A 76 -1.63 16.87 -3.84
C TRP A 76 -2.63 17.36 -4.89
N TYR A 77 -2.34 18.46 -5.58
CA TYR A 77 -3.15 19.04 -6.67
C TYR A 77 -2.60 18.74 -8.08
N GLU A 78 -1.53 17.97 -8.18
CA GLU A 78 -0.87 17.56 -9.41
C GLU A 78 -1.11 16.07 -9.69
N ILE A 79 -0.87 15.65 -10.92
CA ILE A 79 -0.99 14.24 -11.30
C ILE A 79 0.29 13.51 -10.89
N ASP A 80 0.19 12.63 -9.90
CA ASP A 80 1.29 11.77 -9.49
C ASP A 80 1.72 10.83 -10.62
N ARG A 81 3.04 10.60 -10.70
CA ARG A 81 3.64 9.72 -11.71
C ARG A 81 3.95 8.35 -11.14
N TYR A 82 4.54 8.29 -9.95
CA TYR A 82 4.85 7.08 -9.18
C TYR A 82 5.25 7.44 -7.76
N ASP A 83 5.15 6.49 -6.84
CA ASP A 83 5.48 6.73 -5.43
C ASP A 83 6.98 6.66 -5.20
N ILE A 84 7.61 5.58 -5.67
CA ILE A 84 9.03 5.29 -5.42
C ILE A 84 9.69 4.81 -6.70
N GLY A 85 10.92 5.25 -6.95
CA GLY A 85 11.76 4.70 -7.98
C GLY A 85 12.91 3.86 -7.43
N ILE A 86 13.01 2.59 -7.85
CA ILE A 86 14.18 1.72 -7.60
C ILE A 86 14.81 1.27 -8.91
N GLY A 87 16.13 1.43 -9.09
CA GLY A 87 16.88 0.86 -10.23
C GLY A 87 16.36 1.18 -11.64
N GLY A 88 15.83 2.39 -11.89
CA GLY A 88 15.23 2.78 -13.17
C GLY A 88 13.76 2.37 -13.37
N PHE A 89 13.13 1.69 -12.39
CA PHE A 89 11.73 1.29 -12.43
C PHE A 89 10.86 2.20 -11.57
N ALA A 90 9.66 2.51 -12.05
CA ALA A 90 8.62 3.19 -11.29
C ALA A 90 7.81 2.17 -10.47
N ILE A 91 7.63 2.46 -9.18
CA ILE A 91 6.92 1.61 -8.22
C ILE A 91 5.77 2.40 -7.62
N ASP A 92 4.62 1.78 -7.61
CA ASP A 92 3.38 2.27 -7.02
C ASP A 92 3.01 1.36 -5.83
N VAL A 93 2.81 1.96 -4.67
CA VAL A 93 2.57 1.30 -3.40
C VAL A 93 1.08 1.27 -3.13
N LYS A 94 0.51 0.07 -3.02
CA LYS A 94 -0.91 -0.13 -2.71
C LYS A 94 -1.10 -0.77 -1.34
N ALA A 95 -2.09 -0.26 -0.62
CA ALA A 95 -2.40 -0.70 0.73
C ALA A 95 -3.89 -1.02 0.90
N ASN A 96 -4.18 -2.06 1.67
CA ASN A 96 -5.53 -2.51 1.98
C ASN A 96 -5.69 -2.78 3.47
N PHE A 97 -6.87 -2.47 4.00
CA PHE A 97 -7.25 -2.92 5.34
C PHE A 97 -7.58 -4.40 5.29
N LEU A 98 -7.04 -5.15 6.23
CA LEU A 98 -7.40 -6.54 6.42
C LEU A 98 -8.36 -6.68 7.60
N ASP A 99 -9.65 -6.86 7.30
CA ASP A 99 -10.66 -7.13 8.32
C ASP A 99 -10.74 -8.63 8.62
N LEU A 100 -9.92 -9.06 9.58
CA LEU A 100 -9.89 -10.43 10.08
C LEU A 100 -11.16 -10.82 10.86
N ASN A 101 -12.00 -9.84 11.21
CA ASN A 101 -13.24 -10.07 11.96
C ASN A 101 -14.48 -10.18 11.07
N SER A 102 -14.36 -9.90 9.78
CA SER A 102 -15.48 -10.03 8.86
C SER A 102 -16.06 -11.45 8.88
N PRO A 103 -17.39 -11.63 8.76
CA PRO A 103 -18.02 -12.96 8.77
C PRO A 103 -17.45 -13.88 7.70
N PHE A 104 -17.11 -13.32 6.52
CA PHE A 104 -16.44 -14.05 5.45
C PHE A 104 -15.10 -14.64 5.92
N ILE A 105 -14.20 -13.82 6.48
CA ILE A 105 -12.89 -14.27 6.94
C ILE A 105 -13.01 -15.26 8.09
N ARG A 106 -13.89 -15.00 9.08
CA ARG A 106 -14.14 -15.91 10.20
C ARG A 106 -14.66 -17.28 9.74
N SER A 107 -15.55 -17.32 8.75
CA SER A 107 -16.05 -18.58 8.18
C SER A 107 -14.96 -19.41 7.49
N LYS A 108 -13.86 -18.75 7.06
CA LYS A 108 -12.71 -19.39 6.43
C LYS A 108 -11.61 -19.76 7.43
N GLN A 109 -11.54 -19.10 8.59
CA GLN A 109 -10.65 -19.48 9.71
C GLN A 109 -10.97 -20.85 10.29
N GLN A 110 -12.25 -21.25 10.31
CA GLN A 110 -12.65 -22.59 10.75
C GLN A 110 -12.13 -23.71 9.83
N ASN A 111 -11.74 -23.40 8.60
CA ASN A 111 -11.28 -24.37 7.59
C ASN A 111 -9.75 -24.42 7.42
N HIS A 112 -8.97 -24.06 8.45
CA HIS A 112 -7.49 -24.07 8.40
C HIS A 112 -6.85 -23.16 7.33
N LEU A 113 -7.64 -22.28 6.70
CA LEU A 113 -7.18 -21.45 5.59
C LEU A 113 -6.08 -20.45 6.03
N PHE A 114 -5.95 -20.22 7.33
CA PHE A 114 -5.05 -19.25 7.98
C PHE A 114 -4.03 -19.88 8.93
N ASP A 115 -3.81 -21.20 8.89
CA ASP A 115 -2.83 -21.88 9.77
C ASP A 115 -1.43 -21.24 9.69
N ASN A 116 -1.09 -20.68 8.53
CA ASN A 116 0.07 -19.82 8.32
C ASN A 116 -0.36 -18.60 7.48
N LYS A 117 -0.27 -17.40 8.05
CA LYS A 117 -0.77 -16.15 7.44
C LYS A 117 -0.02 -15.82 6.14
N GLU A 118 1.27 -16.10 6.08
CA GLU A 118 2.15 -15.88 4.93
C GLU A 118 1.74 -16.79 3.76
N SER A 119 1.46 -18.06 4.05
CA SER A 119 0.96 -19.05 3.10
C SER A 119 -0.42 -18.65 2.54
N TRP A 120 -1.24 -18.02 3.38
CA TRP A 120 -2.54 -17.51 2.96
C TRP A 120 -2.40 -16.31 2.01
N PHE A 121 -1.50 -15.37 2.28
CA PHE A 121 -1.23 -14.23 1.38
C PHE A 121 -0.85 -14.68 -0.04
N LEU A 122 -0.09 -15.77 -0.18
CA LEU A 122 0.25 -16.34 -1.49
C LEU A 122 -0.95 -16.88 -2.27
N LYS A 123 -2.09 -17.14 -1.61
CA LYS A 123 -3.33 -17.58 -2.25
C LYS A 123 -4.22 -16.40 -2.68
N CYS A 124 -3.90 -15.18 -2.26
CA CYS A 124 -4.66 -13.97 -2.55
C CYS A 124 -4.23 -13.38 -3.91
N HIS A 125 -4.56 -14.07 -5.01
CA HIS A 125 -4.20 -13.70 -6.37
C HIS A 125 -4.63 -12.27 -6.78
N ALA A 126 -5.65 -11.70 -6.13
CA ALA A 126 -6.11 -10.33 -6.35
C ALA A 126 -5.20 -9.24 -5.71
N LEU A 127 -4.21 -9.62 -4.88
CA LEU A 127 -3.24 -8.69 -4.29
C LEU A 127 -2.06 -8.38 -5.21
N VAL A 128 -1.91 -9.12 -6.32
CA VAL A 128 -1.01 -8.78 -7.41
C VAL A 128 -1.89 -8.39 -8.59
N PRO A 129 -2.09 -7.09 -8.85
CA PRO A 129 -2.88 -6.62 -9.98
C PRO A 129 -2.40 -7.28 -11.29
N LEU A 130 -3.33 -7.69 -12.16
CA LEU A 130 -3.00 -8.44 -13.38
C LEU A 130 -2.01 -7.66 -14.29
N ASP A 131 -2.10 -6.35 -14.26
CA ASP A 131 -1.23 -5.38 -14.92
C ASP A 131 0.21 -5.38 -14.38
N GLN A 132 0.49 -5.88 -13.17
CA GLN A 132 1.86 -6.13 -12.71
C GLN A 132 2.48 -7.39 -13.31
N PHE A 133 1.68 -8.36 -13.77
CA PHE A 133 2.19 -9.49 -14.55
C PHE A 133 2.50 -9.13 -16.00
N ASN A 134 1.95 -8.00 -16.47
CA ASN A 134 2.20 -7.48 -17.80
C ASN A 134 2.56 -5.98 -17.72
N PRO A 135 3.70 -5.64 -17.09
CA PRO A 135 4.03 -4.30 -16.60
C PRO A 135 4.24 -3.23 -17.69
N GLY A 136 3.91 -3.51 -18.96
CA GLY A 136 4.18 -2.59 -20.06
C GLY A 136 5.63 -2.10 -20.07
N LYS A 137 5.85 -0.84 -20.45
CA LYS A 137 7.15 -0.16 -20.30
C LYS A 137 7.19 0.62 -18.97
N ASN A 138 7.24 -0.05 -17.82
CA ASN A 138 7.49 0.59 -16.51
C ASN A 138 8.95 1.08 -16.32
N LYS A 139 9.69 1.28 -17.42
CA LYS A 139 10.99 1.95 -17.39
C LYS A 139 10.72 3.44 -17.25
N ARG A 140 11.36 4.06 -16.26
CA ARG A 140 11.40 5.51 -16.11
C ARG A 140 12.02 6.18 -17.34
#